data_AF-A0A1G1KG47-F1
#
_entry.id   AF-A0A1G1KG47-F1
#
_cell.length_a   1.000
_cell.length_b   1.000
_cell.length_c   1.000
_cell.angle_alpha   90.00
_cell.angle_beta   90.00
_cell.angle_gamma   90.00
#
_symmetry.space_group_name_H-M   'P 1'
#
loop_
_entity.id
_entity.type
_entity.pdbx_description
1 polymer ?
#
loop_
_entity_poly.entity_id
_entity_poly.type
_entity_poly.pdbx_seq_one_letter_code
_entity_poly.pdbx_strand_id
1 'polypeptide(L)' 'MAQDLIDQLATYRLERKLSQPQLAKKLGVTFQTVNRWLNRHMKPSQIHEYHIKKLLHGSPRTPHRRSRQRAVAR' A
#
# COMPACT_ATOMS: atom_id res chain seq x y z
N MET A 1 0.87 22.30 -10.51
CA MET A 1 0.49 21.91 -9.13
C MET A 1 1.03 20.51 -8.88
N ALA A 2 1.88 20.30 -7.87
CA ALA A 2 2.41 18.98 -7.57
C ALA A 2 1.29 18.10 -6.98
N GLN A 3 1.06 16.93 -7.58
CA GLN A 3 0.00 16.01 -7.13
C GLN A 3 0.37 15.42 -5.77
N ASP A 4 -0.45 15.66 -4.75
CA ASP A 4 -0.22 15.12 -3.40
C ASP A 4 -0.30 13.59 -3.38
N LEU A 5 0.49 12.95 -2.51
CA LEU A 5 0.60 11.49 -2.42
C LEU A 5 -0.77 10.81 -2.22
N ILE A 6 -1.66 11.43 -1.45
CA ILE A 6 -3.01 10.92 -1.20
C ILE A 6 -3.89 11.00 -2.44
N ASP A 7 -3.73 12.03 -3.27
CA ASP A 7 -4.47 12.12 -4.52
C ASP A 7 -4.00 11.03 -5.50
N GLN A 8 -2.70 10.76 -5.56
CA GLN A 8 -2.17 9.65 -6.37
C GLN A 8 -2.72 8.30 -5.89
N LEU A 9 -2.82 8.11 -4.57
CA LEU A 9 -3.43 6.93 -3.97
C LEU A 9 -4.92 6.81 -4.31
N ALA A 10 -5.66 7.92 -4.29
CA ALA A 10 -7.07 7.97 -4.66
C ALA A 10 -7.27 7.59 -6.12
N THR A 11 -6.47 8.16 -7.03
CA THR A 11 -6.49 7.84 -8.46
C THR A 11 -6.18 6.37 -8.71
N TYR A 12 -5.10 5.85 -8.12
CA TYR A 12 -4.74 4.43 -8.21
C TYR A 12 -5.90 3.51 -7.80
N ARG A 13 -6.62 3.88 -6.73
CA ARG A 13 -7.78 3.12 -6.25
C ARG A 13 -8.89 3.09 -7.29
N LEU A 14 -9.22 4.24 -7.87
CA LEU A 14 -10.29 4.39 -8.86
C LEU A 14 -9.98 3.66 -10.17
N GLU A 15 -8.77 3.84 -10.71
CA GLU A 15 -8.32 3.17 -11.94
C GLU A 15 -8.39 1.64 -11.83
N ARG A 16 -8.10 1.11 -10.64
CA ARG A 16 -8.11 -0.33 -10.37
C ARG A 16 -9.42 -0.85 -9.78
N LYS A 17 -10.46 0.00 -9.72
CA LYS A 17 -11.80 -0.33 -9.18
C LYS A 17 -11.75 -0.94 -7.77
N LEU A 18 -10.82 -0.46 -6.94
CA LEU A 18 -10.66 -0.94 -5.57
C LEU A 18 -11.61 -0.21 -4.63
N SER A 19 -12.33 -0.93 -3.77
CA SER A 19 -12.99 -0.32 -2.63
C SER A 19 -11.95 0.14 -1.59
N GLN A 20 -12.30 1.10 -0.73
CA GLN A 20 -11.41 1.52 0.35
C GLN A 20 -11.02 0.34 1.29
N PRO A 21 -11.92 -0.60 1.64
CA PRO A 21 -11.52 -1.82 2.37
C PRO A 21 -10.53 -2.71 1.61
N GLN A 22 -10.67 -2.84 0.29
CA GLN A 22 -9.72 -3.60 -0.53
C GLN A 22 -8.35 -2.91 -0.58
N LEU A 23 -8.32 -1.58 -0.68
CA LEU A 23 -7.09 -0.80 -0.61
C LEU A 23 -6.41 -0.95 0.75
N ALA A 24 -7.18 -0.91 1.84
CA ALA A 24 -6.69 -1.10 3.20
C ALA A 24 -6.02 -2.48 3.37
N LYS A 25 -6.67 -3.54 2.87
CA LYS A 25 -6.09 -4.90 2.84
C LYS A 25 -4.76 -4.95 2.07
N LYS A 26 -4.65 -4.25 0.93
CA LYS A 26 -3.40 -4.18 0.16
C LYS A 26 -2.27 -3.46 0.89
N LEU A 27 -2.60 -2.43 1.68
CA LEU A 27 -1.64 -1.64 2.44
C LEU A 27 -1.34 -2.22 3.84
N GLY A 28 -2.08 -3.26 4.27
CA GLY A 28 -1.94 -3.86 5.59
C GLY A 28 -2.44 -2.97 6.73
N VAL A 29 -3.42 -2.10 6.46
CA VAL A 29 -3.99 -1.16 7.44
C VAL A 29 -5.51 -1.34 7.56
N THR A 30 -6.13 -0.68 8.54
CA THR A 30 -7.58 -0.70 8.70
C THR A 30 -8.27 0.21 7.68
N PHE A 31 -9.55 -0.08 7.39
CA PHE A 31 -10.39 0.79 6.55
C PHE A 31 -10.45 2.22 7.08
N GLN A 32 -10.60 2.39 8.39
CA GLN A 32 -10.69 3.70 9.04
C GLN A 32 -9.44 4.56 8.78
N THR A 33 -8.26 3.94 8.76
CA THR A 33 -7.01 4.62 8.44
C THR A 33 -7.00 5.14 7.00
N VAL A 34 -7.39 4.31 6.03
CA VAL A 34 -7.52 4.73 4.63
C VAL A 34 -8.56 5.84 4.47
N ASN A 35 -9.72 5.70 5.11
CA ASN A 35 -10.78 6.71 5.07
C ASN A 35 -10.29 8.07 5.60
N ARG A 36 -9.57 8.08 6.73
CA ARG A 36 -8.98 9.31 7.29
C ARG A 36 -7.95 9.95 6.37
N TRP A 37 -7.13 9.15 5.68
CA TRP A 37 -6.16 9.67 4.71
C TRP A 37 -6.86 10.28 3.49
N LEU A 38 -7.77 9.54 2.85
CA LEU A 38 -8.45 9.99 1.64
C LEU A 38 -9.32 11.23 1.88
N ASN A 39 -9.91 11.36 3.07
CA ASN A 39 -10.68 12.54 3.47
C ASN A 39 -9.84 13.65 4.12
N ARG A 40 -8.50 13.55 4.08
CA ARG A 40 -7.56 14.57 4.59
C ARG A 40 -7.64 14.85 6.10
N HIS A 41 -8.31 14.01 6.88
CA HIS A 41 -8.36 14.13 8.34
C HIS A 41 -7.04 13.79 9.02
N MET A 42 -6.17 13.01 8.37
CA MET A 42 -4.88 12.61 8.90
C MET A 42 -3.87 12.38 7.76
N LYS A 43 -2.60 12.69 8.02
CA LYS A 43 -1.50 12.32 7.12
C LYS A 43 -0.97 10.92 7.45
N PRO A 44 -0.56 10.12 6.44
CA PRO A 44 0.14 8.87 6.68
C PRO A 44 1.46 9.13 7.42
N SER A 45 1.87 8.20 8.28
CA SER A 45 3.20 8.21 8.87
C SER A 45 4.26 7.78 7.84
N GLN A 46 5.54 8.01 8.14
CA GLN A 46 6.65 7.69 7.23
C GLN A 46 6.64 6.24 6.72
N ILE A 47 6.30 5.26 7.58
CA ILE A 47 6.19 3.84 7.19
C ILE A 47 5.04 3.65 6.18
N HIS A 48 3.89 4.29 6.43
CA HIS A 48 2.74 4.20 5.53
C HIS A 48 3.01 4.92 4.21
N GLU A 49 3.65 6.08 4.22
CA GLU A 49 4.07 6.76 3.00
C GLU A 49 5.00 5.89 2.15
N TYR A 50 5.95 5.20 2.78
CA TYR A 50 6.84 4.27 2.08
C TYR A 50 6.03 3.14 1.41
N HIS A 51 5.09 2.52 2.12
CA HIS A 51 4.23 1.47 1.54
C HIS A 51 3.30 2.00 0.43
N ILE A 52 2.77 3.21 0.58
CA ILE A 52 1.96 3.87 -0.47
C ILE A 52 2.82 4.10 -1.71
N LYS A 53 4.00 4.71 -1.57
CA LYS A 53 4.93 4.94 -2.70
C LYS A 53 5.33 3.63 -3.37
N LYS A 54 5.61 2.59 -2.58
CA LYS A 54 5.92 1.24 -3.10
C LYS A 54 4.75 0.63 -3.87
N LEU A 55 3.51 0.83 -3.41
CA LEU A 55 2.32 0.36 -4.10
C LEU A 55 2.09 1.08 -5.44
N LEU A 56 2.33 2.40 -5.46
CA LEU A 56 2.12 3.25 -6.64
C LEU A 56 3.17 3.02 -7.73
N HIS A 57 4.45 3.01 -7.37
CA HIS A 57 5.55 3.00 -8.35
C HIS A 57 6.06 1.59 -8.67
N GLY A 58 5.50 0.57 -8.00
CA GLY A 58 6.07 -0.77 -7.98
C GLY A 58 7.30 -0.83 -7.09
N SER A 59 7.53 -1.98 -6.45
CA SER A 59 8.76 -2.18 -5.68
C SER A 59 9.96 -2.05 -6.63
N PRO A 60 11.01 -1.27 -6.30
CA PRO A 60 12.32 -1.61 -6.83
C PRO A 60 12.53 -3.06 -6.40
N ARG A 61 12.73 -3.95 -7.39
CA ARG A 61 12.78 -5.40 -7.21
C ARG A 61 13.68 -5.70 -6.01
N THR A 62 13.11 -5.96 -4.84
CA THR A 62 13.84 -6.53 -3.73
C THR A 62 13.80 -8.02 -4.02
N PRO A 63 14.91 -8.67 -4.41
CA PRO A 63 14.91 -10.11 -4.57
C PRO A 63 14.67 -10.69 -3.19
N HIS A 64 13.40 -10.99 -2.87
CA HIS A 64 13.06 -11.67 -1.64
C HIS A 64 13.54 -13.11 -1.82
N ARG A 65 14.72 -13.36 -1.25
CA ARG A 65 15.40 -14.64 -1.12
C ARG A 65 14.37 -15.70 -0.74
N ARG A 66 14.01 -16.57 -1.69
CA ARG A 66 13.32 -17.82 -1.39
C ARG A 66 14.26 -18.64 -0.51
N SER A 67 14.12 -18.53 0.81
CA SER A 67 14.67 -19.50 1.74
C SER A 67 13.94 -20.82 1.49
N ARG A 68 14.53 -21.61 0.60
CA ARG A 68 14.34 -23.06 0.55
C ARG A 68 14.62 -23.60 1.95
N GLN A 69 13.63 -24.21 2.56
CA GLN A 69 13.84 -25.43 3.33
C GLN A 69 12.57 -26.28 3.18
N ARG A 70 12.56 -27.06 2.11
CA ARG A 70 11.73 -28.26 2.02
C ARG A 70 12.41 -29.33 2.88
N ALA A 71 11.60 -29.99 3.69
CA ALA A 71 11.69 -31.39 4.11
C ALA A 71 13.06 -31.92 4.60
N VAL A 72 13.14 -32.20 5.89
CA VAL A 72 13.83 -33.40 6.36
C VAL A 72 12.75 -34.41 6.77
N ALA A 73 12.59 -35.44 5.93
CA ALA A 73 11.90 -36.65 6.30
C ALA A 73 12.83 -37.47 7.22
N ARG A 74 12.31 -37.92 8.35
CA ARG A 74 12.74 -39.12 9.08
C ARG A 74 11.53 -39.75 9.71
#